data_AF-A0A7K3GAC6-F1
#
_entry.id   AF-A0A7K3GAC6-F1
#
_cell.length_a   1.000
_cell.length_b   1.000
_cell.length_c   1.000
_cell.angle_alpha   90.00
_cell.angle_beta   90.00
_cell.angle_gamma   90.00
#
_symmetry.space_group_name_H-M   'P 1'
#
loop_
_entity.id
_entity.type
_entity.pdbx_description
1 polymer ?
#
loop_
_entity_poly.entity_id
_entity_poly.type
_entity_poly.pdbx_seq_one_letter_code
_entity_poly.pdbx_strand_id
1 'polypeptide(L)'
;MTLPASLLLVLEITRPCFTRHSYQTFCHLVAGMVAQTGRRTVTGMLTGAGVSRLWPHRRAHAFFSEASWDPDRLGLRLARAVVETLLPADAPVLLVIDDTLLHRV
;
A
#
# COMPACT_ATOMS: atom_id res chain seq x y z
N MET A 1 -3.71 8.60 -14.52
CA MET A 1 -4.44 9.02 -13.31
C MET A 1 -3.56 9.98 -12.55
N THR A 2 -4.07 11.15 -12.18
CA THR A 2 -3.36 12.15 -11.38
C THR A 2 -3.54 11.82 -9.90
N LEU A 3 -2.43 11.56 -9.21
CA LEU A 3 -2.44 11.31 -7.76
C LEU A 3 -2.07 12.59 -7.00
N PRO A 4 -2.65 12.82 -5.80
CA PRO A 4 -2.18 13.88 -4.92
C PRO A 4 -0.69 13.71 -4.60
N ALA A 5 0.03 14.83 -4.48
CA ALA A 5 1.46 14.82 -4.17
C ALA A 5 1.77 14.08 -2.86
N SER A 6 0.92 14.22 -1.85
CA SER A 6 1.05 13.49 -0.58
C SER A 6 1.02 11.98 -0.76
N LEU A 7 0.15 11.44 -1.63
CA LEU A 7 0.11 10.01 -1.90
C LEU A 7 1.35 9.55 -2.68
N LEU A 8 1.84 10.36 -3.62
CA LEU A 8 3.08 10.05 -4.34
C LEU A 8 4.29 9.97 -3.40
N LEU A 9 4.38 10.87 -2.41
CA LEU A 9 5.43 10.83 -1.38
C LEU A 9 5.37 9.53 -0.56
N VAL A 10 4.18 9.14 -0.12
CA VAL A 10 3.99 7.87 0.63
C VAL A 10 4.37 6.67 -0.22
N LEU A 11 3.96 6.64 -1.50
CA LEU A 11 4.34 5.53 -2.39
C LEU A 11 5.87 5.45 -2.55
N GLU A 12 6.55 6.57 -2.73
CA GLU A 12 8.00 6.56 -2.92
C GLU A 12 8.77 6.08 -1.67
N ILE A 13 8.28 6.39 -0.46
CA ILE A 13 8.82 5.85 0.80
C ILE A 13 8.84 4.31 0.79
N THR A 14 7.83 3.68 0.17
CA THR A 14 7.67 2.23 0.12
C THR A 14 8.43 1.53 -1.00
N ARG A 15 8.97 2.28 -1.99
CA ARG A 15 9.68 1.72 -3.15
C ARG A 15 10.74 0.66 -2.78
N PRO A 16 11.58 0.84 -1.74
CA PRO A 16 12.62 -0.14 -1.39
C PRO A 16 12.08 -1.49 -0.87
N CYS A 17 10.78 -1.59 -0.58
CA CYS A 17 10.15 -2.82 -0.12
C CYS A 17 9.75 -3.76 -1.27
N PHE A 18 9.93 -3.33 -2.52
CA PHE A 18 9.45 -4.03 -3.70
C PHE A 18 10.51 -4.14 -4.79
N THR A 19 10.36 -5.14 -5.65
CA THR A 19 11.02 -5.14 -6.97
C THR A 19 10.40 -4.06 -7.86
N ARG A 20 11.07 -3.69 -8.96
CA ARG A 20 10.52 -2.74 -9.94
C ARG A 20 9.12 -3.13 -10.42
N HIS A 21 8.88 -4.42 -10.67
CA HIS A 21 7.59 -4.89 -11.21
C HIS A 21 6.50 -4.97 -10.15
N SER A 22 6.83 -5.46 -8.95
CA SER A 22 5.86 -5.50 -7.84
C SER A 22 5.53 -4.09 -7.34
N TYR A 23 6.47 -3.16 -7.35
CA TYR A 23 6.23 -1.75 -7.01
C TYR A 23 5.22 -1.09 -7.95
N GLN A 24 5.36 -1.27 -9.26
CA GLN A 24 4.42 -0.70 -10.22
C GLN A 24 3.00 -1.21 -9.97
N THR A 25 2.85 -2.51 -9.68
CA THR A 25 1.56 -3.12 -9.39
C THR A 25 1.00 -2.61 -8.06
N PHE A 26 1.83 -2.53 -7.02
CA PHE A 26 1.48 -1.95 -5.72
C PHE A 26 0.95 -0.51 -5.86
N CYS A 27 1.66 0.36 -6.58
CA CYS A 27 1.23 1.75 -6.78
C CYS A 27 -0.16 1.85 -7.39
N HIS A 28 -0.46 1.04 -8.42
CA HIS A 28 -1.79 1.02 -9.05
C HIS A 28 -2.86 0.44 -8.11
N LEU A 29 -2.51 -0.60 -7.36
CA LEU A 29 -3.41 -1.22 -6.40
C LEU A 29 -3.78 -0.24 -5.25
N VAL A 30 -2.80 0.45 -4.67
CA VAL A 30 -3.03 1.45 -3.61
C VAL A 30 -3.82 2.64 -4.15
N ALA A 31 -3.42 3.18 -5.30
CA ALA A 31 -4.17 4.19 -6.02
C ALA A 31 -5.65 3.82 -6.19
N GLY A 32 -5.88 2.61 -6.69
CA GLY A 32 -7.21 2.10 -6.95
C GLY A 32 -8.01 1.85 -5.69
N MET A 33 -7.37 1.39 -4.60
CA MET A 33 -8.00 1.26 -3.29
C MET A 33 -8.48 2.61 -2.75
N VAL A 34 -7.66 3.65 -2.86
CA VAL A 34 -7.98 5.01 -2.40
C VAL A 34 -9.09 5.63 -3.25
N ALA A 35 -9.07 5.43 -4.56
CA ALA A 35 -10.06 5.96 -5.49
C ALA A 35 -11.38 5.15 -5.53
N GLN A 36 -11.40 3.91 -5.05
CA GLN A 36 -12.56 3.03 -5.11
C GLN A 36 -13.63 3.46 -4.09
N THR A 37 -14.81 3.82 -4.60
CA THR A 37 -16.00 4.22 -3.82
C THR A 37 -16.88 3.05 -3.39
N GLY A 38 -16.75 1.90 -4.07
CA GLY A 38 -17.41 0.64 -3.74
C GLY A 38 -16.54 -0.30 -2.90
N ARG A 39 -16.69 -1.61 -3.12
CA ARG A 39 -15.88 -2.62 -2.42
C ARG A 39 -14.41 -2.54 -2.84
N ARG A 40 -13.52 -2.48 -1.85
CA ARG A 40 -12.05 -2.44 -2.03
C ARG A 40 -11.45 -3.84 -2.18
N THR A 41 -12.13 -4.74 -2.90
CA THR A 41 -11.56 -6.04 -3.27
C THR A 41 -10.41 -5.85 -4.26
N VAL A 42 -9.59 -6.88 -4.50
CA VAL A 42 -8.52 -6.85 -5.51
C VAL A 42 -9.04 -6.40 -6.89
N THR A 43 -10.21 -6.91 -7.30
CA THR A 43 -10.88 -6.51 -8.55
C THR A 43 -11.44 -5.09 -8.49
N GLY A 44 -11.96 -4.68 -7.33
CA GLY A 44 -12.39 -3.32 -7.06
C GLY A 44 -11.24 -2.32 -7.15
N MET A 45 -10.06 -2.66 -6.63
CA MET A 45 -8.85 -1.84 -6.72
C MET A 45 -8.42 -1.65 -8.18
N LEU A 46 -8.44 -2.69 -9.00
CA LEU A 46 -8.16 -2.56 -10.44
C LEU A 46 -9.15 -1.63 -11.15
N THR A 47 -10.42 -1.68 -10.74
CA THR A 47 -11.49 -0.82 -11.29
C THR A 47 -11.26 0.63 -10.87
N GLY A 48 -11.00 0.89 -9.58
CA GLY A 48 -10.72 2.23 -9.06
C GLY A 48 -9.46 2.86 -9.66
N ALA A 49 -8.46 2.04 -10.01
CA ALA A 49 -7.25 2.49 -10.69
C ALA A 49 -7.43 2.74 -12.19
N GLY A 50 -8.59 2.40 -12.77
CA GLY A 50 -8.86 2.52 -14.21
C GLY A 50 -8.06 1.55 -15.09
N VAL A 51 -7.50 0.48 -14.51
CA VAL A 51 -6.67 -0.51 -15.25
C VAL A 51 -7.33 -1.86 -15.42
N SER A 52 -8.58 -2.05 -14.98
CA SER A 52 -9.30 -3.33 -15.06
C SER A 52 -9.44 -3.90 -16.47
N ARG A 53 -9.44 -3.05 -17.51
CA ARG A 53 -9.45 -3.46 -18.92
C ARG A 53 -8.06 -3.59 -19.55
N LEU A 54 -7.05 -3.05 -18.90
CA LEU A 54 -5.67 -3.00 -19.41
C LEU A 54 -4.83 -4.15 -18.84
N TRP A 55 -5.10 -4.56 -17.61
CA TRP A 55 -4.35 -5.59 -16.91
C TRP A 55 -5.22 -6.83 -16.69
N PRO A 56 -4.67 -8.04 -16.92
CA PRO A 56 -5.32 -9.27 -16.49
C PRO A 56 -5.53 -9.24 -14.97
N HIS A 57 -6.71 -9.64 -14.51
CA HIS A 57 -6.99 -9.76 -13.07
C HIS A 57 -5.95 -10.62 -12.34
N ARG A 58 -5.43 -11.67 -13.01
CA ARG A 58 -4.32 -12.51 -12.52
C ARG A 58 -3.13 -11.68 -12.03
N ARG A 59 -2.78 -10.59 -12.70
CA ARG A 59 -1.64 -9.73 -12.30
C ARG A 59 -1.83 -9.16 -10.90
N ALA A 60 -3.05 -8.73 -10.55
CA ALA A 60 -3.35 -8.19 -9.23
C ALA A 60 -3.38 -9.27 -8.15
N HIS A 61 -3.92 -10.45 -8.46
CA HIS A 61 -3.90 -11.57 -7.52
C HIS A 61 -2.48 -12.11 -7.30
N ALA A 62 -1.69 -12.24 -8.36
CA ALA A 62 -0.29 -12.65 -8.29
C ALA A 62 0.57 -11.69 -7.46
N PHE A 63 0.21 -10.40 -7.37
CA PHE A 63 0.88 -9.48 -6.44
C PHE A 63 0.76 -9.94 -4.99
N PHE A 64 -0.40 -10.45 -4.57
CA PHE A 64 -0.61 -10.92 -3.20
C PHE A 64 -0.16 -12.36 -2.98
N SER A 65 -0.23 -13.22 -4.00
CA SER A 65 0.06 -14.66 -3.85
C SER A 65 1.46 -15.09 -4.30
N GLU A 66 2.10 -14.37 -5.22
CA GLU A 66 3.35 -14.81 -5.90
C GLU A 66 4.49 -13.79 -5.79
N ALA A 67 4.20 -12.49 -5.67
CA ALA A 67 5.26 -11.48 -5.66
C ALA A 67 6.10 -11.54 -4.38
N SER A 68 7.41 -11.35 -4.51
CA SER A 68 8.33 -11.23 -3.37
C SER A 68 8.25 -9.83 -2.76
N TRP A 69 7.59 -9.74 -1.61
CA TRP A 69 7.57 -8.59 -0.71
C TRP A 69 7.22 -9.06 0.70
N ASP A 70 7.55 -8.24 1.69
CA ASP A 70 7.36 -8.55 3.11
C ASP A 70 6.45 -7.48 3.75
N PRO A 71 5.26 -7.85 4.28
CA PRO A 71 4.36 -6.90 4.92
C PRO A 71 4.96 -6.23 6.14
N ASP A 72 5.81 -6.91 6.92
CA ASP A 72 6.45 -6.34 8.11
C ASP A 72 7.46 -5.26 7.70
N ARG A 73 8.26 -5.54 6.67
CA ARG A 73 9.18 -4.55 6.10
C ARG A 73 8.46 -3.32 5.57
N LEU A 74 7.31 -3.50 4.91
CA LEU A 74 6.47 -2.40 4.44
C LEU A 74 5.90 -1.58 5.61
N GLY A 75 5.33 -2.26 6.60
CA GLY A 75 4.76 -1.63 7.80
C GLY A 75 5.79 -0.84 8.58
N LEU A 76 6.97 -1.42 8.83
CA LEU A 76 8.06 -0.75 9.53
C LEU A 76 8.58 0.46 8.76
N ARG A 77 8.65 0.39 7.43
CA ARG A 77 9.07 1.52 6.60
C ARG A 77 8.09 2.69 6.70
N LEU A 78 6.79 2.41 6.69
CA LEU A 78 5.74 3.41 6.88
C LEU A 78 5.75 3.97 8.31
N ALA A 79 5.86 3.12 9.33
CA ALA A 79 5.92 3.54 10.73
C ALA A 79 7.11 4.47 10.99
N ARG A 80 8.30 4.13 10.46
CA ARG A 80 9.48 5.01 10.52
C ARG A 80 9.22 6.35 9.87
N ALA A 81 8.62 6.37 8.68
CA ALA A 81 8.32 7.63 8.00
C ALA A 81 7.33 8.50 8.80
N VAL A 82 6.34 7.89 9.45
CA VAL A 82 5.42 8.61 10.36
C VAL A 82 6.19 9.22 11.53
N VAL A 83 7.05 8.45 12.20
CA VAL A 83 7.89 8.94 13.30
C VAL A 83 8.81 10.08 12.85
N GLU A 84 9.55 9.89 11.77
CA GLU A 84 10.49 10.87 11.20
C GLU A 84 9.80 12.17 10.74
N THR A 85 8.54 12.09 10.34
CA THR A 85 7.79 13.27 9.84
C THR A 85 7.05 14.01 10.94
N LEU A 86 6.53 13.30 11.94
CA LEU A 86 5.61 13.87 12.93
C LEU A 86 6.26 14.18 14.28
N LEU A 87 7.40 13.56 14.59
CA LEU A 87 8.08 13.76 15.87
C LEU A 87 9.35 14.59 15.70
N PRO A 88 9.64 15.52 16.63
CA PRO A 88 10.95 16.16 16.71
C PRO A 88 12.05 15.13 16.91
N ALA A 89 13.29 15.52 16.56
CA ALA A 89 14.47 14.74 16.92
C ALA A 89 14.49 14.47 18.44
N ASP A 90 14.87 13.26 18.82
CA ASP A 90 14.98 12.78 20.20
C ASP A 90 13.68 12.77 21.02
N ALA A 91 12.52 13.06 20.41
CA ALA A 91 11.24 12.92 21.07
C ALA A 91 10.92 11.44 21.33
N PRO A 92 10.37 11.08 22.51
CA PRO A 92 9.96 9.72 22.79
C PRO A 92 8.79 9.30 21.90
N VAL A 93 8.81 8.05 21.43
CA VAL A 93 7.68 7.45 20.71
C VAL A 93 6.69 6.88 21.73
N LEU A 94 5.55 7.55 21.91
CA LEU A 94 4.44 7.01 22.69
C LEU A 94 3.67 5.99 21.85
N LEU A 95 3.73 4.71 22.23
CA LEU A 95 3.04 3.63 21.53
C LEU A 95 1.78 3.20 22.28
N VAL A 96 0.63 3.30 21.61
CA VAL A 96 -0.62 2.70 22.07
C VAL A 96 -0.73 1.32 21.42
N ILE A 97 -0.96 0.28 22.23
CA ILE A 97 -1.07 -1.10 21.78
C ILE A 97 -2.51 -1.55 21.97
N ASP A 98 -3.10 -2.08 20.90
CA ASP A 98 -4.43 -2.67 20.87
C ASP A 98 -4.40 -3.90 19.96
N ASP A 99 -5.19 -4.93 20.30
CA ASP A 99 -5.28 -6.16 19.53
C ASP A 99 -6.60 -6.20 18.75
N THR A 100 -6.50 -6.31 17.43
CA THR A 100 -7.68 -6.49 16.55
C THR A 100 -7.71 -7.90 15.99
N LEU A 101 -8.78 -8.65 16.29
CA LEU A 101 -8.98 -9.98 15.74
C LEU A 101 -9.51 -9.90 14.29
N LEU A 102 -8.84 -10.61 13.38
CA LEU A 102 -9.35 -10.84 12.03
C LEU A 102 -10.13 -12.15 12.00
N HIS A 103 -11.43 -12.06 11.75
CA HIS A 103 -12.25 -13.23 11.49
C HIS A 103 -11.91 -13.82 10.12
N ARG A 104 -11.66 -15.12 10.07
CA ARG A 104 -11.60 -15.86 8.81
C ARG A 104 -13.03 -16.03 8.29
N VAL A 105 -13.31 -15.43 7.14
CA VAL A 105 -14.59 -15.54 6.42
C VAL A 105 -14.52 -16.69 5.41
#